data_AF-X1MX07-F1
#
_entry.id   AF-X1MX07-F1
#
_cell.length_a   1.000
_cell.length_b   1.000
_cell.length_c   1.000
_cell.angle_alpha   90.00
_cell.angle_beta   90.00
_cell.angle_gamma   90.00
#
_symmetry.space_group_name_H-M   'P 1'
#
loop_
_entity.id
_entity.type
_entity.pdbx_description
1 polymer ?
#
loop_
_entity_poly.entity_id
_entity_poly.type
_entity_poly.pdbx_seq_one_letter_code
_entity_poly.pdbx_strand_id
1 'polypeptide(L)'
;MVNTPFIPGLELCKMFFHDLVEPILEETFPNLRYAAAIVGSGSEVLGFDTEMSSDHHWGPRVMLFLDENDLSRDAVTIHEIIANRLPYTYRGYSTAFTPPDPNDNGT
;
A
#
# COMPACT_ATOMS: atom_id res chain seq x y z
N MET A 1 9.41 22.76 -7.96
CA MET A 1 9.04 21.34 -8.15
C MET A 1 10.08 20.52 -7.42
N VAL A 2 9.65 19.73 -6.43
CA VAL A 2 10.55 18.78 -5.77
C VAL A 2 10.68 17.62 -6.75
N ASN A 3 11.90 17.32 -7.20
CA ASN A 3 12.13 16.16 -8.07
C ASN A 3 12.10 14.93 -7.17
N THR A 4 10.95 14.25 -7.08
CA THR A 4 10.83 13.01 -6.30
C THR A 4 11.59 11.91 -7.03
N PRO A 5 12.67 11.34 -6.46
CA PRO A 5 13.45 10.31 -7.13
C PRO A 5 12.62 9.04 -7.27
N PHE A 6 12.66 8.41 -8.46
CA PHE A 6 12.03 7.11 -8.69
C PHE A 6 12.58 6.04 -7.72
N ILE A 7 11.66 5.26 -7.15
CA ILE A 7 11.95 4.11 -6.28
C ILE A 7 11.24 2.90 -6.89
N PRO A 8 11.90 1.75 -7.10
CA PRO A 8 11.19 0.55 -7.55
C PRO A 8 10.00 0.21 -6.65
N GLY A 9 8.86 -0.12 -7.24
CA GLY A 9 7.58 -0.17 -6.52
C GLY A 9 7.54 -1.22 -5.42
N LEU A 10 8.22 -2.37 -5.60
CA LEU A 10 8.38 -3.35 -4.53
C LEU A 10 9.20 -2.82 -3.35
N GLU A 11 10.26 -2.06 -3.63
CA GLU A 11 11.07 -1.43 -2.58
C GLU A 11 10.26 -0.35 -1.85
N LEU A 12 9.54 0.48 -2.61
CA LEU A 12 8.65 1.50 -2.05
C LEU A 12 7.57 0.89 -1.15
N CYS A 13 6.89 -0.17 -1.59
CA CYS A 13 5.86 -0.86 -0.80
C CYS A 13 6.45 -1.52 0.46
N LYS A 14 7.65 -2.11 0.35
CA LYS A 14 8.32 -2.72 1.51
C LYS A 14 8.67 -1.68 2.56
N MET A 15 9.26 -0.55 2.16
CA MET A 15 9.57 0.53 3.10
C MET A 15 8.28 1.15 3.67
N PHE A 16 7.25 1.34 2.85
CA PHE A 16 5.94 1.85 3.30
C PHE A 16 5.32 0.96 4.38
N PHE A 17 5.37 -0.36 4.20
CA PHE A 17 4.88 -1.30 5.20
C PHE A 17 5.64 -1.17 6.53
N HIS A 18 6.96 -1.26 6.51
CA HIS A 18 7.77 -1.21 7.74
C HIS A 18 7.79 0.17 8.42
N ASP A 19 7.82 1.25 7.65
CA ASP A 19 7.93 2.61 8.20
C ASP A 19 6.59 3.10 8.78
N LEU A 20 5.45 2.69 8.20
CA LEU A 20 4.15 3.28 8.52
C LEU A 20 3.09 2.27 8.96
N VAL A 21 2.89 1.18 8.20
CA VAL A 21 1.76 0.27 8.45
C VAL A 21 2.01 -0.65 9.63
N GLU A 22 3.18 -1.29 9.68
CA GLU A 22 3.57 -2.23 10.75
C GLU A 22 3.52 -1.57 12.13
N PRO A 23 4.08 -0.36 12.36
CA PRO A 23 3.96 0.31 13.67
C PRO A 23 2.51 0.60 14.09
N ILE A 24 1.64 0.97 13.14
CA ILE A 24 0.21 1.20 13.43
C ILE A 24 -0.47 -0.10 13.86
N LEU A 25 -0.17 -1.21 13.18
CA LEU A 25 -0.69 -2.54 13.51
C LEU A 25 -0.19 -3.01 14.87
N GLU A 26 1.10 -2.87 15.16
CA GLU A 26 1.69 -3.28 16.44
C GLU A 26 1.12 -2.49 17.62
N GLU A 27 0.91 -1.17 17.46
CA GLU A 27 0.35 -0.32 18.51
C GLU A 27 -1.14 -0.59 18.75
N THR A 28 -1.91 -0.75 17.67
CA THR A 28 -3.38 -0.77 17.74
C THR A 28 -3.92 -2.19 17.89
N PHE A 29 -3.25 -3.17 17.28
CA PHE A 29 -3.67 -4.56 17.20
C PHE A 29 -2.52 -5.53 17.52
N PRO A 30 -1.91 -5.45 18.73
CA PRO A 30 -0.67 -6.16 19.07
C PRO A 30 -0.74 -7.70 18.99
N ASN A 31 -1.95 -8.28 18.93
CA ASN A 31 -2.16 -9.73 18.82
C ASN A 31 -2.72 -10.15 17.45
N LEU A 32 -2.88 -9.23 16.51
CA LEU A 32 -3.41 -9.54 15.19
C LEU A 32 -2.43 -10.43 14.43
N ARG A 33 -2.92 -11.56 13.95
CA ARG A 33 -2.16 -12.42 13.05
C ARG A 33 -2.47 -12.00 11.62
N TYR A 34 -1.42 -11.69 10.88
CA TYR A 34 -1.55 -11.28 9.49
C TYR A 34 -0.33 -11.69 8.68
N ALA A 35 -0.51 -11.80 7.37
CA ALA A 35 0.57 -11.72 6.40
C ALA A 35 0.44 -10.42 5.61
N ALA A 36 1.55 -9.87 5.15
CA ALA A 36 1.59 -8.66 4.33
C ALA A 36 2.30 -8.95 3.01
N ALA A 37 1.70 -8.56 1.89
CA ALA A 37 2.31 -8.74 0.57
C ALA A 37 1.78 -7.72 -0.46
N ILE A 38 2.41 -7.72 -1.63
CA ILE A 38 1.83 -7.22 -2.87
C ILE A 38 1.66 -8.41 -3.81
N VAL A 39 0.51 -8.51 -4.45
CA VAL A 39 0.10 -9.57 -5.37
C VAL A 39 -0.62 -8.91 -6.54
N GLY A 40 -0.23 -9.22 -7.77
CA GLY A 40 -0.86 -8.62 -8.94
C GLY A 40 0.01 -8.79 -10.17
N SER A 41 -0.48 -8.26 -11.29
CA SER A 41 0.19 -8.30 -12.59
C SER A 41 1.02 -7.04 -12.90
N GLY A 42 1.12 -6.11 -11.96
CA GLY A 42 1.85 -4.86 -12.16
C GLY A 42 3.33 -5.09 -12.40
N SER A 43 3.94 -4.22 -13.22
CA SER A 43 5.37 -4.31 -13.58
C SER A 43 6.29 -4.24 -12.35
N GLU A 44 5.84 -3.56 -11.29
CA GLU A 44 6.53 -3.48 -10.01
C GLU A 44 6.61 -4.84 -9.33
N VAL A 45 5.52 -5.62 -9.33
CA VAL A 45 5.50 -6.97 -8.74
C VAL A 45 6.48 -7.90 -9.46
N LEU A 46 6.68 -7.70 -10.76
CA LEU A 46 7.61 -8.48 -11.57
C LEU A 46 9.04 -7.93 -11.55
N GLY A 47 9.28 -6.75 -10.95
CA GLY A 47 10.58 -6.10 -10.90
C GLY A 47 11.03 -5.44 -12.21
N PHE A 48 10.08 -5.09 -13.08
CA PHE A 48 10.34 -4.44 -14.38
C PHE A 48 9.86 -2.98 -14.44
N ASP A 49 9.42 -2.42 -13.31
CA ASP A 49 8.94 -1.05 -13.28
C ASP A 49 10.06 -0.02 -13.49
N THR A 50 9.68 1.08 -14.11
CA THR A 50 10.52 2.24 -14.36
C THR A 50 9.75 3.50 -13.99
N GLU A 51 10.42 4.65 -13.99
CA GLU A 51 9.75 5.94 -13.80
C GLU A 51 8.61 6.17 -14.81
N MET A 52 8.73 5.65 -16.04
CA MET A 52 7.68 5.79 -17.05
C MET A 52 6.43 4.96 -16.74
N SER A 53 6.58 3.84 -16.04
CA SER A 53 5.48 2.90 -15.76
C SER A 53 4.91 3.07 -14.35
N SER A 54 5.13 4.24 -13.73
CA SER A 54 4.63 4.54 -12.38
C SER A 54 3.24 5.21 -12.37
N ASP A 55 2.61 5.35 -13.54
CA ASP A 55 1.28 5.94 -13.70
C ASP A 55 0.14 4.94 -13.40
N HIS A 56 0.41 3.63 -13.42
CA HIS A 56 -0.56 2.56 -13.15
C HIS A 56 0.01 1.48 -12.24
N HIS A 57 -0.85 0.92 -11.37
CA HIS A 57 -0.53 -0.18 -10.47
C HIS A 57 0.72 0.06 -9.58
N TRP A 58 1.15 1.31 -9.45
CA TRP A 58 2.38 1.68 -8.78
C TRP A 58 2.12 2.70 -7.66
N GLY A 59 2.91 2.64 -6.59
CA GLY A 59 2.83 3.56 -5.44
C GLY A 59 2.79 2.84 -4.08
N PRO A 60 2.92 3.58 -2.97
CA PRO A 60 3.06 3.01 -1.64
C PRO A 60 1.77 2.33 -1.16
N ARG A 61 1.74 1.00 -1.15
CA ARG A 61 0.56 0.23 -0.73
C ARG A 61 0.97 -1.09 -0.07
N VAL A 62 -0.01 -1.79 0.48
CA VAL A 62 0.14 -3.16 1.02
C VAL A 62 -1.21 -3.88 1.01
N MET A 63 -1.20 -5.19 0.80
CA MET A 63 -2.33 -6.07 1.11
C MET A 63 -2.07 -6.82 2.41
N LEU A 64 -3.02 -6.75 3.33
CA LEU A 64 -3.02 -7.51 4.57
C LEU A 64 -3.93 -8.72 4.40
N PHE A 65 -3.42 -9.89 4.75
CA PHE A 65 -4.13 -11.16 4.74
C PHE A 65 -4.37 -11.55 6.18
N LEU A 66 -5.63 -11.57 6.59
CA LEU A 66 -6.06 -11.87 7.96
C LEU A 66 -6.67 -13.27 8.01
N ASP A 67 -6.72 -13.86 9.20
CA ASP A 67 -7.56 -15.03 9.46
C ASP A 67 -9.03 -14.67 9.19
N GLU A 68 -9.83 -15.63 8.71
CA GLU A 68 -11.22 -15.41 8.25
C GLU A 68 -12.12 -14.75 9.31
N ASN A 69 -11.92 -15.13 10.58
CA ASN A 69 -12.66 -14.55 11.70
C ASN A 69 -12.29 -13.09 11.94
N ASP A 70 -11.01 -12.74 11.86
CA ASP A 70 -10.52 -11.37 12.06
C ASP A 70 -10.88 -10.50 10.84
N LEU A 71 -10.84 -11.07 9.64
CA LEU A 71 -11.31 -10.38 8.43
C LEU A 71 -12.79 -9.99 8.57
N SER A 72 -13.64 -10.92 9.00
CA SER A 72 -15.08 -10.67 9.15
C SER A 72 -15.40 -9.68 10.27
N ARG A 73 -14.58 -9.64 11.32
CA ARG A 73 -14.79 -8.80 12.51
C ARG A 73 -14.19 -7.40 12.35
N ASP A 74 -12.95 -7.32 11.89
CA ASP A 74 -12.08 -6.16 12.11
C ASP A 74 -11.62 -5.49 10.81
N ALA A 75 -11.82 -6.08 9.62
CA ALA A 75 -11.22 -5.56 8.39
C ALA A 75 -11.54 -4.08 8.11
N VAL A 76 -12.80 -3.68 8.31
CA VAL A 76 -13.24 -2.29 8.13
C VAL A 76 -12.51 -1.37 9.13
N THR A 77 -12.49 -1.73 10.41
CA THR A 77 -11.85 -0.94 11.46
C THR A 77 -10.33 -0.85 11.26
N ILE A 78 -9.67 -1.95 10.90
CA ILE A 78 -8.24 -1.96 10.58
C ILE A 78 -7.95 -1.01 9.42
N HIS A 79 -8.74 -1.10 8.34
CA HIS A 79 -8.58 -0.24 7.18
C HIS A 79 -8.76 1.24 7.53
N GLU A 80 -9.82 1.61 8.26
CA GLU A 80 -10.10 2.98 8.67
C GLU A 80 -9.01 3.55 9.57
N ILE A 81 -8.52 2.77 10.55
CA ILE A 81 -7.45 3.24 11.45
C ILE A 81 -6.16 3.49 10.69
N ILE A 82 -5.76 2.58 9.81
CA ILE A 82 -4.56 2.76 8.99
C ILE A 82 -4.74 4.00 8.10
N ALA A 83 -5.84 4.08 7.34
CA ALA A 83 -6.10 5.19 6.43
C ALA A 83 -6.09 6.57 7.13
N ASN A 84 -6.66 6.66 8.34
CA ASN A 84 -6.70 7.91 9.10
C ASN A 84 -5.36 8.31 9.74
N ARG A 85 -4.43 7.36 9.92
CA ARG A 85 -3.13 7.60 10.56
C ARG A 85 -2.01 7.79 9.56
N LEU A 86 -2.19 7.37 8.30
CA LEU A 86 -1.20 7.57 7.25
C LEU A 86 -1.01 9.07 6.96
N PRO A 87 0.23 9.53 6.77
CA PRO A 87 0.47 10.86 6.21
C PRO A 87 -0.04 10.90 4.77
N TYR A 88 -0.45 12.07 4.27
CA TYR A 88 -0.90 12.22 2.87
C TYR A 88 0.15 11.85 1.82
N THR A 89 1.43 11.91 2.18
CA THR A 89 2.53 11.50 1.30
C THR A 89 3.57 10.69 2.04
N TYR A 90 4.22 9.77 1.32
CA TYR A 90 5.35 8.99 1.78
C TYR A 90 6.44 9.00 0.71
N ARG A 91 7.66 9.41 1.08
CA ARG A 91 8.81 9.57 0.16
C ARG A 91 8.50 10.43 -1.09
N GLY A 92 7.54 11.36 -0.99
CA GLY A 92 7.12 12.24 -2.09
C GLY A 92 5.98 11.69 -2.97
N TYR A 93 5.41 10.52 -2.63
CA TYR A 93 4.29 9.89 -3.34
C TYR A 93 3.01 9.91 -2.49
N SER A 94 1.84 9.99 -3.12
CA SER A 94 0.54 9.93 -2.42
C SER A 94 0.35 8.58 -1.73
N THR A 95 -0.23 8.59 -0.53
CA THR A 95 -0.72 7.39 0.18
C THR A 95 -2.23 7.21 0.04
N ALA A 96 -2.93 8.22 -0.48
CA ALA A 96 -4.35 8.18 -0.73
C ALA A 96 -4.60 7.67 -2.14
N PHE A 97 -5.09 6.44 -2.24
CA PHE A 97 -5.50 5.79 -3.49
C PHE A 97 -7.02 5.74 -3.56
N THR A 98 -7.57 6.02 -4.73
CA THR A 98 -8.97 5.74 -5.04
C THR A 98 -9.08 4.38 -5.72
N PRO A 99 -10.27 3.76 -5.72
CA PRO A 99 -10.54 2.65 -6.63
C PRO A 99 -10.20 3.04 -8.08
N PRO A 100 -9.84 2.06 -8.94
CA PRO A 100 -9.65 2.31 -10.37
C PRO A 100 -10.88 2.98 -10.98
N ASP A 101 -10.71 3.93 -11.90
CA ASP A 101 -11.83 4.53 -12.61
C ASP A 101 -12.24 3.57 -13.75
N PRO A 102 -13.46 3.00 -13.74
CA PRO A 102 -13.86 2.05 -14.77
C PRO A 102 -13.89 2.63 -16.19
N ASN A 103 -13.79 3.95 -16.35
CA ASN A 103 -13.79 4.63 -17.65
C ASN A 103 -12.38 4.99 -18.14
N ASP A 104 -11.36 4.73 -17.34
CA ASP A 104 -9.99 5.13 -17.63
C ASP A 104 -9.27 4.12 -18.56
N ASN A 105 -9.91 2.99 -18.90
CA ASN A 105 -9.35 1.90 -19.71
C ASN A 105 -8.02 1.32 -19.17
N GLY A 106 -7.76 1.47 -17.87
CA GLY A 106 -6.49 1.13 -17.24
C GLY A 106 -5.38 2.13 -17.55
N THR A 107 -5.72 3.39 -17.88
CA THR A 107 -4.82 4.52 -18.14
C THR A 107 -5.12 5.77 -17.31
#